data_AF-A0A5C9BIE4-F1
#
_entry.id   AF-A0A5C9BIE4-F1
#
_cell.length_a   1.000
_cell.length_b   1.000
_cell.length_c   1.000
_cell.angle_alpha   90.00
_cell.angle_beta   90.00
_cell.angle_gamma   90.00
#
_symmetry.space_group_name_H-M   'P 1'
#
loop_
_entity.id
_entity.type
_entity.pdbx_description
1 polymer ?
#
loop_
_entity_poly.entity_id
_entity_poly.type
_entity_poly.pdbx_seq_one_letter_code
_entity_poly.pdbx_strand_id
1 'polypeptide(L)'
;MDGTKPISKRERKLLEMNSIASQMPVQFPNGACWTELIGECKFCRREIPDGLLRGSVTRPLSSVAVVEAVGVCPDCRIATPFFYRMHDDMRITGPRDGEWCTWRAKSSLWERFKRLLRWS
;
A
#
# COMPACT_ATOMS: atom_id res chain seq x y z
N MET A 1 -15.22 16.16 10.29
CA MET A 1 -15.34 15.32 9.08
C MET A 1 -16.28 14.18 9.42
N ASP A 2 -17.47 14.17 8.81
CA ASP A 2 -18.47 13.12 9.05
C ASP A 2 -17.93 11.74 8.65
N GLY A 3 -17.88 10.83 9.62
CA GLY A 3 -17.32 9.47 9.47
C GLY A 3 -18.20 8.50 8.67
N THR A 4 -19.25 8.98 8.00
CA THR A 4 -20.37 8.16 7.49
C THR A 4 -20.61 8.32 5.98
N LYS A 5 -19.60 8.74 5.20
CA LYS A 5 -19.73 8.68 3.73
C LYS A 5 -20.03 7.22 3.33
N PRO A 6 -21.10 6.96 2.56
CA PRO A 6 -21.36 5.64 2.01
C PRO A 6 -20.19 5.12 1.19
N ILE A 7 -19.89 3.82 1.31
CA ILE A 7 -18.88 3.15 0.50
C ILE A 7 -19.26 3.29 -0.98
N SER A 8 -18.37 3.88 -1.76
CA SER A 8 -18.55 4.06 -3.20
C SER A 8 -18.53 2.72 -3.95
N LYS A 9 -19.06 2.71 -5.18
CA LYS A 9 -19.03 1.52 -6.05
C LYS A 9 -17.60 1.02 -6.28
N ARG A 10 -16.63 1.93 -6.44
CA ARG A 10 -15.22 1.57 -6.63
C ARG A 10 -14.64 0.92 -5.38
N GLU A 11 -14.89 1.50 -4.20
CA GLU A 11 -14.41 0.93 -2.93
C GLU A 11 -15.01 -0.46 -2.68
N ARG A 12 -16.29 -0.68 -2.98
CA ARG A 12 -16.92 -2.02 -2.89
C ARG A 12 -16.21 -3.03 -3.77
N LYS A 13 -15.94 -2.69 -5.03
CA LYS A 13 -15.20 -3.56 -5.95
C LYS A 13 -13.79 -3.90 -5.45
N LEU A 14 -13.12 -2.96 -4.78
CA LEU A 14 -11.79 -3.21 -4.21
C LEU A 14 -11.86 -4.14 -2.98
N LEU A 15 -12.90 -4.03 -2.16
CA LEU A 15 -13.13 -4.90 -1.00
C LEU A 15 -13.39 -6.36 -1.39
N GLU A 16 -13.91 -6.61 -2.59
CA GLU A 16 -14.12 -7.95 -3.16
C GLU A 16 -12.83 -8.60 -3.70
N MET A 17 -11.73 -7.85 -3.79
CA MET A 17 -10.46 -8.35 -4.31
C MET A 17 -9.64 -9.10 -3.25
N ASN A 18 -8.52 -9.67 -3.69
CA ASN A 18 -7.54 -10.25 -2.79
C ASN A 18 -6.92 -9.17 -1.88
N SER A 19 -6.34 -9.62 -0.76
CA SER A 19 -5.55 -8.74 0.08
C SER A 19 -4.37 -8.14 -0.69
N ILE A 20 -3.92 -6.96 -0.29
CA ILE A 20 -2.67 -6.41 -0.83
C ILE A 20 -1.47 -7.27 -0.39
N ALA A 21 -1.49 -7.79 0.83
CA ALA A 21 -0.42 -8.67 1.34
C ALA A 21 -0.19 -9.91 0.46
N SER A 22 -1.26 -10.54 -0.05
CA SER A 22 -1.13 -11.69 -0.98
C SER A 22 -0.60 -11.33 -2.37
N GLN A 23 -0.46 -10.04 -2.69
CA GLN A 23 0.11 -9.52 -3.94
C GLN A 23 1.53 -8.96 -3.75
N MET A 24 2.06 -9.06 -2.53
CA MET A 24 3.44 -8.73 -2.18
C MET A 24 4.29 -10.01 -2.15
N PRO A 25 5.62 -9.92 -2.40
CA PRO A 25 6.38 -8.71 -2.67
C PRO A 25 6.23 -8.20 -4.13
N VAL A 26 6.42 -6.89 -4.32
CA VAL A 26 6.57 -6.28 -5.65
C VAL A 26 8.06 -6.12 -5.95
N GLN A 27 8.58 -6.95 -6.86
CA GLN A 27 9.99 -6.93 -7.27
C GLN A 27 10.18 -6.20 -8.60
N PHE A 28 11.14 -5.29 -8.64
CA PHE A 28 11.51 -4.50 -9.82
C PHE A 28 12.75 -5.07 -10.51
N PRO A 29 12.96 -4.82 -11.82
CA PRO A 29 14.11 -5.34 -12.56
C PRO A 29 15.48 -4.90 -12.01
N ASN A 30 15.54 -3.73 -11.36
CA ASN A 30 16.75 -3.20 -10.73
C ASN A 30 17.04 -3.84 -9.34
N GLY A 31 16.25 -4.82 -8.91
CA GLY A 31 16.38 -5.49 -7.62
C GLY A 31 15.68 -4.81 -6.45
N ALA A 32 15.04 -3.65 -6.66
CA ALA A 32 14.20 -3.04 -5.62
C ALA A 32 12.99 -3.93 -5.32
N CYS A 33 12.65 -4.04 -4.04
CA CYS A 33 11.64 -4.97 -3.57
C CYS A 33 10.78 -4.29 -2.50
N TRP A 34 9.49 -4.22 -2.74
CA TRP A 34 8.51 -3.80 -1.74
C TRP A 34 7.90 -5.04 -1.12
N THR A 35 8.20 -5.28 0.16
CA THR A 35 7.78 -6.50 0.85
C THR A 35 6.40 -6.40 1.46
N GLU A 36 5.95 -5.19 1.80
CA GLU A 36 4.71 -4.97 2.52
C GLU A 36 4.14 -3.57 2.21
N LEU A 37 2.85 -3.40 2.51
CA LEU A 37 2.18 -2.11 2.55
C LEU A 37 1.37 -2.02 3.84
N ILE A 38 1.81 -1.16 4.74
CA ILE A 38 1.09 -0.85 5.99
C ILE A 38 0.12 0.30 5.71
N GLY A 39 -1.18 0.03 5.84
CA GLY A 39 -2.23 1.03 5.73
C GLY A 39 -2.66 1.53 7.10
N GLU A 40 -2.86 2.84 7.26
CA GLU A 40 -3.40 3.42 8.50
C GLU A 40 -4.85 3.87 8.33
N CYS A 41 -5.65 3.70 9.38
CA CYS A 41 -7.00 4.23 9.42
C CYS A 41 -6.96 5.77 9.39
N LYS A 42 -7.71 6.39 8.47
CA LYS A 42 -7.77 7.86 8.35
C LYS A 42 -8.31 8.58 9.60
N PHE A 43 -9.03 7.87 10.47
CA PHE A 43 -9.65 8.45 11.68
C PHE A 43 -8.81 8.20 12.92
N CYS A 44 -8.59 6.95 13.32
CA CYS A 44 -7.87 6.63 14.56
C CYS A 44 -6.34 6.50 14.37
N ARG A 45 -5.83 6.58 13.14
CA ARG A 45 -4.40 6.45 12.79
C ARG A 45 -3.74 5.13 13.20
N ARG A 46 -4.53 4.13 13.58
CA ARG A 46 -4.03 2.77 13.84
C ARG A 46 -3.81 2.03 12.52
N GLU A 47 -2.85 1.12 12.53
CA GLU A 47 -2.61 0.21 11.43
C GLU A 47 -3.86 -0.65 11.16
N ILE A 48 -4.17 -0.82 9.88
CA ILE A 48 -5.23 -1.70 9.41
C ILE A 48 -4.59 -3.07 9.17
N PRO A 49 -5.10 -4.15 9.78
CA PRO A 49 -4.56 -5.49 9.56
C PRO A 49 -4.49 -5.84 8.08
N ASP A 50 -3.40 -6.47 7.65
CA ASP A 50 -3.11 -6.81 6.25
C ASP A 50 -4.25 -7.56 5.54
N GLY A 51 -4.92 -8.48 6.24
CA GLY A 51 -6.06 -9.23 5.71
C GLY A 51 -7.31 -8.37 5.41
N LEU A 52 -7.35 -7.15 5.95
CA LEU A 52 -8.41 -6.15 5.78
C LEU A 52 -8.02 -5.02 4.83
N LEU A 53 -6.80 -5.04 4.28
CA LEU A 53 -6.37 -4.16 3.20
C LEU A 53 -6.53 -4.87 1.85
N ARG A 54 -7.57 -4.51 1.10
CA ARG A 54 -8.03 -5.24 -0.10
C ARG A 54 -7.90 -4.36 -1.33
N GLY A 55 -7.52 -4.95 -2.46
CA GLY A 55 -7.42 -4.20 -3.71
C GLY A 55 -6.54 -4.88 -4.75
N SER A 56 -5.88 -4.07 -5.57
CA SER A 56 -5.05 -4.55 -6.67
C SER A 56 -3.70 -3.85 -6.71
N VAL A 57 -2.67 -4.62 -7.02
CA VAL A 57 -1.36 -4.14 -7.46
C VAL A 57 -1.26 -4.36 -8.97
N THR A 58 -1.04 -3.29 -9.72
CA THR A 58 -0.86 -3.34 -11.18
C THR A 58 0.51 -2.79 -11.56
N ARG A 59 1.05 -3.20 -12.70
CA ARG A 59 2.37 -2.76 -13.18
C ARG A 59 2.25 -2.10 -14.56
N PRO A 60 1.88 -0.81 -14.62
CA PRO A 60 1.76 -0.12 -15.90
C PRO A 60 3.12 0.18 -16.55
N LEU A 61 4.20 0.30 -15.76
CA LEU A 61 5.57 0.54 -16.23
C LEU A 61 6.53 -0.40 -15.52
N SER A 62 7.67 -0.70 -16.13
CA SER A 62 8.70 -1.58 -15.53
C SER A 62 9.27 -1.02 -14.23
N SER A 63 9.29 0.30 -14.07
CA SER A 63 9.80 1.03 -12.90
C SER A 63 8.71 1.49 -11.91
N VAL A 64 7.43 1.24 -12.21
CA VAL A 64 6.31 1.69 -11.36
C VAL A 64 5.27 0.58 -11.16
N ALA A 65 4.95 0.30 -9.90
CA ALA A 65 3.76 -0.46 -9.52
C ALA A 65 2.72 0.47 -8.91
N VAL A 66 1.46 0.29 -9.27
CA VAL A 66 0.32 1.06 -8.76
C VAL A 66 -0.48 0.18 -7.82
N VAL A 67 -0.61 0.63 -6.57
CA VAL A 67 -1.52 0.05 -5.59
C VAL A 67 -2.77 0.89 -5.52
N GLU A 68 -3.91 0.24 -5.75
CA GLU A 68 -5.22 0.80 -5.47
C GLU A 68 -5.94 -0.13 -4.50
N ALA A 69 -6.22 0.36 -3.30
CA ALA A 69 -6.71 -0.45 -2.21
C ALA A 69 -7.71 0.28 -1.32
N VAL A 70 -8.44 -0.49 -0.52
CA VAL A 70 -9.29 -0.01 0.56
C VAL A 70 -9.01 -0.86 1.79
N GLY A 71 -8.76 -0.18 2.91
CA GLY A 71 -8.65 -0.80 4.22
C GLY A 71 -9.89 -0.54 5.05
N VAL A 72 -10.42 -1.57 5.73
CA VAL A 72 -11.50 -1.40 6.72
C VAL A 72 -10.91 -1.46 8.12
N CYS A 73 -11.02 -0.36 8.86
CA CYS A 73 -10.57 -0.33 10.26
C CYS A 73 -11.56 -1.15 11.13
N PRO A 74 -11.10 -2.15 11.90
CA PRO A 74 -11.99 -2.95 12.75
C PRO A 74 -12.60 -2.13 13.89
N ASP A 75 -11.88 -1.12 14.39
CA ASP A 75 -12.33 -0.24 15.48
C ASP A 75 -13.33 0.80 15.00
N CYS A 76 -12.94 1.58 13.98
CA CYS A 76 -13.75 2.70 13.50
C CYS A 76 -14.84 2.28 12.52
N ARG A 77 -14.75 1.07 11.95
CA ARG A 77 -15.63 0.56 10.88
C ARG A 77 -15.72 1.48 9.66
N ILE A 78 -14.67 2.26 9.41
CA ILE A 78 -14.58 3.13 8.25
C ILE A 78 -13.68 2.52 7.18
N ALA A 79 -14.07 2.74 5.93
CA ALA A 79 -13.24 2.46 4.76
C ALA A 79 -12.24 3.62 4.56
N THR A 80 -10.97 3.26 4.42
CA THR A 80 -9.88 4.17 4.07
C THR A 80 -9.33 3.78 2.70
N PRO A 81 -9.47 4.62 1.66
CA PRO A 81 -8.90 4.35 0.36
C PRO A 81 -7.40 4.66 0.34
N PHE A 82 -6.65 3.88 -0.42
CA PHE A 82 -5.22 4.03 -0.65
C PHE A 82 -4.97 4.00 -2.15
N PHE A 83 -4.23 4.99 -2.65
CA PHE A 83 -3.81 5.04 -4.04
C PHE A 83 -2.35 5.46 -4.11
N TYR A 84 -1.46 4.49 -4.36
CA TYR A 84 -0.02 4.71 -4.29
C TYR A 84 0.66 4.24 -5.57
N ARG A 85 1.71 4.94 -5.95
CA ARG A 85 2.68 4.53 -6.97
C ARG A 85 3.96 4.19 -6.24
N MET A 86 4.34 2.93 -6.24
CA MET A 86 5.60 2.42 -5.74
C MET A 86 6.61 2.45 -6.87
N HIS A 87 7.72 3.12 -6.65
CA HIS A 87 8.79 3.27 -7.62
C HIS A 87 9.92 2.31 -7.31
N ASP A 88 10.68 1.94 -8.34
CA ASP A 88 11.87 1.08 -8.25
C ASP A 88 13.06 1.75 -7.54
N ASP A 89 12.97 3.05 -7.23
CA ASP A 89 13.95 3.80 -6.43
C ASP A 89 13.57 3.93 -4.95
N MET A 90 12.62 3.10 -4.49
CA MET A 90 12.05 3.09 -3.13
C MET A 90 11.29 4.37 -2.73
N ARG A 91 10.88 5.20 -3.71
CA ARG A 91 9.90 6.27 -3.50
C ARG A 91 8.47 5.74 -3.61
N ILE A 92 7.57 6.37 -2.87
CA ILE A 92 6.13 6.27 -3.10
C ILE A 92 5.62 7.66 -3.47
N THR A 93 4.70 7.71 -4.44
CA THR A 93 3.87 8.90 -4.68
C THR A 93 2.39 8.59 -4.56
N GLY A 94 1.60 9.52 -4.07
CA GLY A 94 0.16 9.35 -3.92
C GLY A 94 -0.53 10.60 -3.38
N PRO A 95 -1.88 10.62 -3.39
CA PRO A 95 -2.64 11.73 -2.87
C PRO A 95 -2.60 11.73 -1.34
N ARG A 96 -2.31 12.91 -0.76
CA ARG A 96 -2.43 13.19 0.67
C ARG A 96 -3.04 14.58 0.80
N ASP A 97 -4.15 14.67 1.53
CA ASP A 97 -4.86 15.93 1.77
C ASP A 97 -5.21 16.73 0.49
N GLY A 98 -5.43 16.01 -0.62
CA GLY A 98 -5.78 16.59 -1.94
C GLY A 98 -4.60 16.87 -2.86
N GLU A 99 -3.36 16.74 -2.36
CA GLU A 99 -2.14 17.00 -3.12
C GLU A 99 -1.37 15.72 -3.42
N TRP A 100 -0.64 15.69 -4.54
CA TRP A 100 0.28 14.61 -4.82
C TRP A 100 1.58 14.81 -4.04
N CYS A 101 1.82 13.95 -3.06
CA CYS A 101 3.04 13.98 -2.26
C CYS A 101 3.98 12.85 -2.68
N THR A 102 5.28 13.04 -2.38
CA THR A 102 6.31 12.01 -2.51
C THR A 102 6.90 11.72 -1.14
N TRP A 103 7.04 10.45 -0.78
CA TRP A 103 7.74 10.03 0.42
C TRP A 103 8.68 8.87 0.11
N ARG A 104 9.74 8.71 0.91
CA ARG A 104 10.61 7.52 0.85
C ARG A 104 10.15 6.52 1.88
N ALA A 105 10.11 5.26 1.49
CA ALA A 105 9.91 4.20 2.46
C ALA A 105 11.08 4.15 3.45
N LYS A 106 10.76 3.92 4.72
CA LYS A 106 11.78 3.54 5.69
C LYS A 106 12.22 2.13 5.31
N SER A 107 13.42 2.00 4.74
CA SER A 107 14.01 0.68 4.50
C SER A 107 14.04 -0.06 5.83
N SER A 108 13.34 -1.18 5.96
CA SER A 108 13.49 -2.03 7.13
C SER A 108 14.95 -2.49 7.18
N LEU A 109 15.59 -2.43 8.35
CA LEU A 109 17.00 -2.82 8.52
C LEU A 109 17.25 -4.28 8.08
N TRP A 110 16.19 -5.08 7.97
CA TRP A 110 16.19 -6.47 7.52
C TRP A 110 16.42 -6.64 6.02
N GLU A 111 15.98 -5.69 5.19
CA GLU A 111 16.28 -5.63 3.75
C GLU A 111 17.78 -5.37 3.48
N ARG A 112 18.44 -4.60 4.35
CA ARG A 112 19.91 -4.39 4.27
C ARG A 112 20.70 -5.67 4.60
N PHE A 113 20.20 -6.47 5.54
CA PHE A 113 20.89 -7.68 6.01
C PHE A 113 20.73 -8.87 5.05
N LYS A 114 19.55 -9.08 4.46
CA LYS A 114 19.33 -10.14 3.44
C LYS A 114 20.18 -9.96 2.18
N ARG A 115 20.53 -8.72 1.84
CA ARG A 115 21.35 -8.39 0.67
C ARG A 115 22.82 -8.76 0.85
N LEU A 116 23.32 -8.80 2.09
CA LEU A 116 24.67 -9.25 2.43
C LEU A 116 24.80 -10.79 2.41
N LEU A 117 23.72 -11.51 2.77
CA LEU A 117 23.72 -12.98 2.85
C LEU A 117 23.54 -13.69 1.49
N ARG A 118 23.15 -13.00 0.42
CA ARG A 118 23.07 -13.60 -0.95
C ARG A 118 24.42 -13.60 -1.70
N TRP A 119 25.50 -13.13 -1.07
CA TRP A 119 26.87 -13.06 -1.59
C TRP A 119 27.89 -13.79 -0.68
N SER A 120 27.42 -14.78 0.09
CA SER A 120 28.27 -15.76 0.80
C SER A 120 27.87 -17.17 0.43
#